data_AF-B6Y9J0-F1
#
_entry.id   AF-B6Y9J0-F1
#
_cell.length_a   1.000
_cell.length_b   1.000
_cell.length_c   1.000
_cell.angle_alpha   90.00
_cell.angle_beta   90.00
_cell.angle_gamma   90.00
#
_symmetry.space_group_name_H-M   'P 1'
#
loop_
_entity.id
_entity.type
_entity.pdbx_description
1 polymer ?
#
loop_
_entity_poly.entity_id
_entity_poly.type
_entity_poly.pdbx_seq_one_letter_code
_entity_poly.pdbx_strand_id
1 'polypeptide(L)'
;MLLKTFKQLFNKPKIKSSAWDTAGSGRRFFHFQPELGSINNLLSQSLETLRSRSRDMVRKNPYAANIIDTIVSNSIGTGIKPQSKAKNAEFRKKVQELWLKWTDEADSSGVSDFY
;
A
#
# COMPACT_ATOMS: atom_id res chain seq x y z
N MET A 1 -1.45 -52.33 2.61
CA MET A 1 -1.93 -52.29 1.21
C MET A 1 -2.29 -50.86 0.86
N LEU A 2 -1.44 -50.13 0.13
CA LEU A 2 -1.76 -48.80 -0.40
C LEU A 2 -0.94 -48.58 -1.68
N LEU A 3 -1.21 -49.41 -2.69
CA LEU A 3 -0.73 -49.17 -4.05
C LEU A 3 -1.56 -48.02 -4.63
N LYS A 4 -1.10 -46.78 -4.41
CA LYS A 4 -1.53 -45.65 -5.25
C LYS A 4 -1.22 -46.04 -6.70
N THR A 5 -2.20 -45.89 -7.58
CA THR A 5 -2.01 -46.16 -9.01
C THR A 5 -0.86 -45.29 -9.53
N PHE A 6 0.04 -45.84 -10.35
CA PHE A 6 1.20 -45.14 -10.91
C PHE A 6 0.84 -43.76 -11.51
N LYS A 7 -0.39 -43.63 -12.03
CA LYS A 7 -0.97 -42.38 -12.55
C LYS A 7 -1.14 -41.27 -11.50
N GLN A 8 -1.45 -41.61 -10.24
CA GLN A 8 -1.56 -40.63 -9.14
C GLN A 8 -0.21 -40.05 -8.72
N LEU A 9 0.89 -40.79 -8.91
CA LEU A 9 2.26 -40.30 -8.63
C LEU A 9 2.71 -39.19 -9.59
N PHE A 10 2.16 -39.15 -10.81
CA PHE A 10 2.47 -38.13 -11.82
C PHE A 10 1.45 -37.00 -11.92
N ASN A 11 0.43 -37.00 -11.06
CA ASN A 11 -0.60 -35.97 -11.10
C ASN A 11 -0.06 -34.70 -10.44
N LYS A 12 0.53 -33.81 -11.24
CA LYS A 12 1.00 -32.51 -10.75
C LYS A 12 -0.21 -31.72 -10.21
N PRO A 13 -0.09 -31.06 -9.05
CA PRO A 13 -1.15 -30.18 -8.58
C PRO A 13 -1.41 -29.11 -9.65
N LYS A 14 -2.69 -28.86 -9.93
CA LYS A 14 -3.07 -27.79 -10.87
C LYS A 14 -2.50 -26.48 -10.34
N ILE A 15 -1.71 -25.79 -11.17
CA ILE A 15 -1.16 -24.48 -10.84
C ILE A 15 -2.35 -23.54 -10.70
N LYS A 16 -2.50 -22.93 -9.52
CA LYS A 16 -3.49 -21.88 -9.31
C LYS A 16 -2.91 -20.53 -9.73
N SER A 17 -3.74 -19.64 -10.23
CA SER A 17 -3.34 -18.24 -10.39
C SER A 17 -3.07 -17.62 -9.01
N SER A 18 -2.21 -16.60 -8.96
CA SER A 18 -2.14 -15.77 -7.77
C SER A 18 -3.53 -15.17 -7.47
N ALA A 19 -3.82 -14.96 -6.19
CA ALA A 19 -5.04 -14.26 -5.77
C ALA A 19 -5.08 -12.81 -6.28
N TRP A 20 -3.94 -12.25 -6.66
CA TRP A 20 -3.82 -10.90 -7.22
C TRP A 20 -3.42 -10.99 -8.68
N ASP A 21 -4.17 -10.32 -9.56
CA ASP A 21 -3.87 -10.27 -11.00
C ASP A 21 -2.45 -9.80 -11.28
N THR A 22 -1.99 -8.79 -10.52
CA THR A 22 -0.64 -8.24 -10.63
C THR A 22 0.44 -9.22 -10.23
N ALA A 23 0.18 -10.21 -9.37
CA ALA A 23 1.16 -11.25 -9.01
C ALA A 23 1.02 -12.53 -9.84
N GLY A 24 -0.03 -12.64 -10.66
CA GLY A 24 -0.23 -13.75 -11.58
C GLY A 24 0.84 -13.85 -12.66
N SER A 25 1.00 -15.06 -13.21
CA SER A 25 1.83 -15.34 -14.38
C SER A 25 1.04 -16.16 -15.39
N GLY A 26 1.38 -16.04 -16.68
CA GLY A 26 0.71 -16.74 -17.77
C GLY A 26 -0.51 -16.00 -18.34
N ARG A 27 -1.36 -16.73 -19.06
CA ARG A 27 -2.54 -16.18 -19.75
C ARG A 27 -3.61 -15.81 -18.74
N ARG A 28 -4.17 -14.60 -18.88
CA ARG A 28 -5.31 -14.13 -18.06
C ARG A 28 -6.45 -15.15 -18.12
N PHE A 29 -7.00 -15.52 -16.96
CA PHE A 29 -8.09 -16.50 -16.76
C PHE A 29 -7.80 -18.00 -16.93
N PHE A 30 -6.61 -18.43 -17.36
CA PHE A 30 -6.35 -19.86 -17.60
C PHE A 30 -6.38 -20.73 -16.33
N HIS A 31 -6.13 -20.12 -15.16
CA HIS A 31 -6.17 -20.76 -13.84
C HIS A 31 -6.94 -19.92 -12.81
N PHE A 32 -7.88 -19.09 -13.27
CA PHE A 32 -8.65 -18.25 -12.36
C PHE A 32 -9.47 -19.11 -11.41
N GLN A 33 -9.15 -18.99 -10.13
CA GLN A 33 -9.90 -19.59 -9.06
C GLN A 33 -9.97 -18.55 -7.94
N PRO A 34 -11.18 -18.11 -7.53
CA PRO A 34 -11.30 -17.19 -6.41
C PRO A 34 -10.77 -17.85 -5.14
N GLU A 35 -9.87 -17.17 -4.45
CA GLU A 35 -9.27 -17.66 -3.21
C GLU A 35 -10.17 -17.32 -2.01
N LEU A 36 -10.28 -18.27 -1.08
CA LEU A 36 -11.06 -18.13 0.17
C LEU A 36 -10.19 -17.78 1.39
N GLY A 37 -8.88 -17.63 1.17
CA GLY A 37 -7.93 -17.32 2.23
C GLY A 37 -8.11 -15.91 2.80
N SER A 38 -7.72 -15.72 4.05
CA SER A 38 -7.62 -14.38 4.65
C SER A 38 -6.63 -13.50 3.89
N ILE A 39 -6.92 -12.20 3.80
CA ILE A 39 -6.10 -11.20 3.10
C ILE A 39 -4.64 -11.27 3.53
N ASN A 40 -4.36 -11.42 4.83
CA ASN A 40 -2.99 -11.49 5.35
C ASN A 40 -2.22 -12.70 4.80
N ASN A 41 -2.88 -13.84 4.63
CA ASN A 41 -2.27 -15.05 4.07
C ASN A 41 -2.04 -14.92 2.56
N LEU A 42 -2.97 -14.26 1.83
CA LEU A 42 -2.82 -14.04 0.39
C LEU A 42 -1.72 -13.00 0.09
N LEU A 43 -1.60 -11.98 0.94
CA LEU A 43 -0.59 -10.93 0.82
C LEU A 43 0.80 -11.49 1.09
N SER A 44 0.99 -12.27 2.16
CA SER A 44 2.31 -12.81 2.54
C SER A 44 2.97 -13.64 1.43
N GLN A 45 2.16 -14.35 0.63
CA GLN A 45 2.64 -15.19 -0.48
C GLN A 45 3.07 -14.40 -1.73
N SER A 46 2.60 -13.16 -1.89
CA SER A 46 2.70 -12.42 -3.15
C SER A 46 3.29 -11.01 -3.02
N LEU A 47 3.57 -10.57 -1.79
CA LEU A 47 3.96 -9.21 -1.45
C LEU A 47 5.18 -8.73 -2.25
N GLU A 48 6.20 -9.56 -2.40
CA GLU A 48 7.41 -9.19 -3.13
C GLU A 48 7.13 -8.88 -4.61
N THR A 49 6.40 -9.76 -5.29
CA THR A 49 6.02 -9.60 -6.69
C THR A 49 5.12 -8.37 -6.89
N LEU A 50 4.13 -8.18 -6.01
CA LEU A 50 3.24 -7.02 -6.05
C LEU A 50 4.02 -5.72 -5.91
N ARG A 51 4.91 -5.65 -4.93
CA ARG A 51 5.75 -4.47 -4.65
C ARG A 51 6.69 -4.17 -5.82
N SER A 52 7.33 -5.19 -6.39
CA SER A 52 8.25 -5.03 -7.51
C SER A 52 7.53 -4.53 -8.76
N ARG A 53 6.41 -5.16 -9.13
CA ARG A 53 5.61 -4.79 -10.31
C ARG A 53 4.91 -3.44 -10.16
N SER A 54 4.45 -3.10 -8.95
CA SER A 54 3.91 -1.76 -8.65
C SER A 54 4.96 -0.68 -8.91
N ARG A 55 6.18 -0.83 -8.39
CA ARG A 55 7.28 0.12 -8.64
C ARG A 55 7.67 0.19 -10.12
N ASP A 56 7.66 -0.94 -10.81
CA ASP A 56 7.96 -0.98 -12.24
C ASP A 56 6.91 -0.24 -13.07
N MET A 57 5.64 -0.37 -12.71
CA MET A 57 4.53 0.36 -13.35
C MET A 57 4.73 1.87 -13.23
N VAL A 58 5.08 2.35 -12.03
CA VAL A 58 5.32 3.78 -11.78
C VAL A 58 6.49 4.31 -12.61
N ARG A 59 7.57 3.54 -12.73
CA ARG A 59 8.76 3.93 -13.53
C ARG A 59 8.48 3.99 -15.04
N LYS A 60 7.59 3.12 -15.55
CA LYS A 60 7.35 2.98 -17.00
C LYS A 60 6.13 3.72 -17.50
N ASN A 61 5.18 4.06 -16.64
CA ASN A 61 3.91 4.65 -17.02
C ASN A 61 3.74 6.04 -16.38
N PRO A 62 3.78 7.13 -17.16
CA PRO A 62 3.64 8.48 -16.63
C PRO A 62 2.27 8.74 -16.00
N TYR A 63 1.21 8.06 -16.45
CA TYR A 63 -0.11 8.16 -15.81
C TYR A 63 -0.09 7.53 -14.42
N ALA A 64 0.58 6.39 -14.25
CA ALA A 64 0.69 5.74 -12.94
C ALA A 64 1.47 6.61 -11.95
N ALA A 65 2.57 7.24 -12.41
CA ALA A 65 3.32 8.20 -11.60
C ALA A 65 2.44 9.39 -11.17
N ASN A 66 1.77 10.03 -12.13
CA ASN A 66 0.91 11.19 -11.86
C ASN A 66 -0.24 10.83 -10.89
N ILE A 67 -0.85 9.65 -11.03
CA ILE A 67 -1.90 9.18 -10.10
C ILE A 67 -1.34 9.10 -8.67
N ILE A 68 -0.14 8.55 -8.49
CA ILE A 68 0.47 8.48 -7.15
C ILE A 68 0.76 9.88 -6.61
N ASP A 69 1.36 10.76 -7.40
CA ASP A 69 1.67 12.13 -6.99
C ASP A 69 0.39 12.91 -6.62
N THR A 70 -0.68 12.71 -7.39
CA THR A 70 -2.00 13.30 -7.13
C THR A 70 -2.61 12.75 -5.85
N ILE A 71 -2.53 11.44 -5.61
CA ILE A 71 -3.02 10.82 -4.37
C ILE A 71 -2.24 11.35 -3.17
N VAL A 72 -0.91 11.41 -3.26
CA VAL A 72 -0.04 11.92 -2.19
C VAL A 72 -0.37 13.38 -1.90
N SER A 73 -0.44 14.22 -2.94
CA SER A 73 -0.76 15.64 -2.81
C SER A 73 -2.16 15.87 -2.22
N ASN A 74 -3.16 15.08 -2.61
CA ASN A 74 -4.51 15.23 -2.07
C ASN A 74 -4.68 14.64 -0.66
N SER A 75 -3.96 13.56 -0.34
CA SER A 75 -4.10 12.88 0.96
C SER A 75 -3.33 13.60 2.05
N ILE A 76 -2.13 14.10 1.72
CA ILE A 76 -1.27 14.82 2.66
C ILE A 76 -1.56 16.32 2.61
N GLY A 77 -1.95 16.86 1.45
CA GLY A 77 -2.23 18.28 1.29
C GLY A 77 -1.00 19.13 1.54
N THR A 78 -1.19 20.20 2.30
CA THR A 78 -0.12 21.09 2.78
C THR A 78 0.52 20.59 4.08
N GLY A 79 0.35 19.33 4.48
CA GLY A 79 1.00 18.75 5.67
C GLY A 79 0.06 18.43 6.84
N ILE A 80 0.64 18.25 8.03
CA ILE A 80 -0.07 17.75 9.21
C ILE A 80 -0.61 18.92 10.04
N LYS A 81 -1.93 18.98 10.25
CA LYS A 81 -2.55 19.93 11.18
C LYS A 81 -3.10 19.22 12.41
N PRO A 82 -2.51 19.41 13.61
CA PRO A 82 -3.07 18.82 14.81
C PRO A 82 -4.42 19.46 15.14
N GLN A 83 -5.40 18.61 15.48
CA GLN A 83 -6.71 19.07 15.95
C GLN A 83 -6.88 18.66 17.41
N SER A 84 -6.77 19.65 18.31
CA SER A 84 -6.96 19.43 19.74
C SER A 84 -8.40 19.01 20.06
N LYS A 85 -8.57 17.92 20.81
CA LYS A 85 -9.86 17.41 21.29
C LYS A 85 -10.29 18.01 22.64
N ALA A 86 -9.59 19.04 23.13
CA ALA A 86 -9.91 19.69 24.40
C ALA A 86 -11.33 20.29 24.38
N LYS A 87 -12.07 20.22 25.49
CA LYS A 87 -13.45 20.72 25.57
C LYS A 87 -13.55 22.25 25.43
N ASN A 88 -12.60 22.99 26.03
CA ASN A 88 -12.59 24.46 26.03
C ASN A 88 -12.09 25.03 24.67
N ALA A 89 -12.89 25.89 24.05
CA ALA A 89 -12.57 26.51 22.76
C ALA A 89 -11.37 27.47 22.82
N GLU A 90 -11.27 28.30 23.85
CA GLU A 90 -10.15 29.23 24.04
C GLU A 90 -8.82 28.49 24.21
N PHE A 91 -8.86 27.36 24.92
CA PHE A 91 -7.67 26.51 25.05
C PHE A 91 -7.24 25.93 23.71
N ARG A 92 -8.17 25.43 22.89
CA ARG A 92 -7.85 24.92 21.55
C ARG A 92 -7.19 25.99 20.68
N LYS A 93 -7.67 27.24 20.76
CA LYS A 93 -7.08 28.36 20.04
C LYS A 93 -5.64 28.62 20.47
N LYS A 94 -5.37 28.71 21.78
CA LYS A 94 -4.02 28.88 22.31
C LYS A 94 -3.06 27.76 21.91
N VAL A 95 -3.52 26.51 21.91
CA VAL A 95 -2.71 25.37 21.45
C VAL A 95 -2.40 25.49 19.97
N GLN A 96 -3.37 25.91 19.14
CA GLN A 96 -3.13 26.13 17.71
C GLN A 96 -2.14 27.27 17.46
N GLU A 97 -2.20 28.35 18.25
CA GLU A 97 -1.24 29.45 18.17
C GLU A 97 0.18 29.01 18.56
N LEU A 98 0.32 28.21 19.62
CA LEU A 98 1.61 27.64 20.01
C LEU A 98 2.16 26.70 18.95
N TRP A 99 1.29 25.91 18.31
CA TRP A 99 1.69 25.05 17.21
C TRP A 99 2.27 25.86 16.04
N LEU A 100 1.59 26.92 15.61
CA LEU A 100 2.08 27.76 14.51
C LEU A 100 3.41 28.44 14.84
N LYS A 101 3.61 28.88 16.08
CA LYS A 101 4.90 29.42 16.51
C LYS A 101 6.00 28.37 16.49
N TRP A 102 5.68 27.15 16.92
CA TRP A 102 6.64 26.06 16.90
C TRP A 102 7.00 25.64 15.47
N THR A 103 6.06 25.70 14.51
CA THR A 103 6.38 25.35 13.12
C THR A 103 7.45 26.26 12.51
N ASP A 104 7.49 27.54 12.90
CA ASP A 104 8.53 28.49 12.47
C ASP A 104 9.91 28.14 13.06
N GLU A 105 9.95 27.44 14.20
CA GLU A 105 11.17 27.03 14.90
C GLU A 105 11.49 25.53 14.73
N ALA A 106 10.68 24.79 13.95
CA ALA A 106 10.76 23.34 13.87
C ALA A 106 12.04 22.86 13.17
N ASP A 107 12.53 23.61 12.18
CA ASP A 107 13.80 23.33 11.53
C ASP A 107 14.95 24.11 12.16
N SER A 108 15.75 23.42 12.97
CA SER A 108 16.95 23.97 13.58
C SER A 108 18.00 24.48 12.59
N SER A 109 17.95 24.02 11.33
CA SER A 109 18.87 24.41 10.27
C SER A 109 18.33 25.51 9.34
N GLY A 110 17.03 25.83 9.44
CA GLY A 110 16.38 26.86 8.61
C GLY A 110 16.43 26.58 7.11
N VAL A 111 16.55 25.32 6.70
CA VAL A 111 16.64 24.89 5.30
C VAL A 111 15.27 24.58 4.72
N SER A 112 14.31 24.19 5.57
CA SER A 112 12.98 23.73 5.21
C SER A 112 11.90 24.42 6.03
N ASP A 113 10.73 24.60 5.40
CA ASP A 113 9.49 24.97 6.09
C ASP A 113 8.75 23.69 6.52
N PHE A 114 8.04 23.76 7.64
CA PHE A 114 7.18 22.68 8.11
C PHE A 114 5.92 22.52 7.23
N TYR A 115 5.49 23.60 6.58
CA TYR A 115 4.30 23.64 5.72
C TYR A 115 4.60 24.05 4.27
#